data_AF-A0A7S3N536-F1
#
_entry.id   AF-A0A7S3N536-F1
#
_cell.length_a   1.000
_cell.length_b   1.000
_cell.length_c   1.000
_cell.angle_alpha   90.00
_cell.angle_beta   90.00
_cell.angle_gamma   90.00
#
_symmetry.space_group_name_H-M   'P 1'
#
loop_
_entity.id
_entity.type
_entity.pdbx_description
1 polymer ?
#
loop_
_entity_poly.entity_id
_entity_poly.type
_entity_poly.pdbx_seq_one_letter_code
_entity_poly.pdbx_strand_id
1 'polypeptide(L)'
;IDKLDVNSRIKYRLYRHHVFQNGVSIIKDLEQIGRDVKKTMIIDNIAENFAKQPDNGIFIKTWHNDMEDTCLTDLIPLLKRIVEDKVEDVGKALRKYRDQVIRLITVGIQNPDANLMRK
;
A
#
# COMPACT_ATOMS: atom_id res chain seq x y z
N ILE A 1 0.29 -17.45 -9.76
CA ILE A 1 -0.77 -16.46 -9.45
C ILE A 1 -2.16 -17.07 -9.63
N ASP A 2 -2.35 -17.96 -10.62
CA ASP A 2 -3.68 -18.56 -10.92
C ASP A 2 -4.26 -19.37 -9.75
N LYS A 3 -3.40 -20.02 -8.95
CA LYS A 3 -3.83 -20.70 -7.71
C LYS A 3 -4.37 -19.74 -6.64
N LEU A 4 -3.97 -18.46 -6.67
CA LEU A 4 -4.40 -17.44 -5.70
C LEU A 4 -5.63 -16.68 -6.20
N ASP A 5 -5.71 -16.40 -7.50
CA ASP A 5 -6.78 -15.60 -8.10
C ASP A 5 -7.83 -16.46 -8.82
N VAL A 6 -8.41 -17.42 -8.10
CA VAL A 6 -9.43 -18.34 -8.64
C VAL A 6 -10.68 -17.63 -9.13
N ASN A 7 -10.97 -16.44 -8.60
CA ASN A 7 -12.14 -15.63 -8.95
C ASN A 7 -11.84 -14.52 -9.97
N SER A 8 -10.65 -14.52 -10.59
CA SER A 8 -10.26 -13.55 -11.63
C SER A 8 -10.46 -12.08 -11.23
N ARG A 9 -10.08 -11.74 -9.99
CA ARG A 9 -10.11 -10.38 -9.44
C ARG A 9 -8.94 -9.53 -9.96
N ILE A 10 -7.83 -10.15 -10.38
CA ILE A 10 -6.64 -9.45 -10.89
C ILE A 10 -6.84 -9.15 -12.38
N LYS A 11 -7.03 -7.87 -12.72
CA LYS A 11 -7.23 -7.42 -14.12
C LYS A 11 -5.97 -7.48 -14.98
N TYR A 12 -4.82 -7.15 -14.39
CA TYR A 12 -3.53 -7.05 -15.10
C TYR A 12 -2.42 -7.62 -14.25
N ARG A 13 -1.43 -8.25 -14.89
CA ARG A 13 -0.28 -8.87 -14.23
C ARG A 13 0.99 -8.19 -14.73
N LEU A 14 1.66 -7.46 -13.84
CA LEU A 14 2.95 -6.85 -14.11
C LEU A 14 4.06 -7.68 -13.45
N TYR A 15 5.25 -7.65 -14.05
CA TYR A 15 6.38 -8.50 -13.71
C TYR A 15 7.69 -7.70 -13.78
N ARG A 16 8.82 -8.34 -13.51
CA ARG A 16 10.15 -7.69 -13.46
C ARG A 16 10.52 -6.88 -14.69
N HIS A 17 10.06 -7.25 -15.89
CA HIS A 17 10.35 -6.46 -17.11
C HIS A 17 9.55 -5.15 -17.21
N HIS A 18 8.59 -4.91 -16.31
CA HIS A 18 7.79 -3.69 -16.26
C HIS A 18 8.27 -2.68 -15.20
N VAL A 19 9.32 -3.01 -14.46
CA VAL A 19 9.83 -2.13 -13.39
C VAL A 19 10.96 -1.26 -13.92
N PHE A 20 11.14 -0.09 -13.32
CA PHE A 20 12.32 0.73 -13.55
C PHE A 20 13.48 0.20 -12.68
N GLN A 21 14.62 -0.12 -13.30
CA GLN A 21 15.82 -0.51 -12.58
C GLN A 21 16.76 0.69 -12.45
N ASN A 22 17.13 1.01 -11.21
CA ASN A 22 18.15 2.01 -10.91
C ASN A 22 19.30 1.34 -10.16
N GLY A 23 20.27 0.80 -10.90
CA GLY A 23 21.32 -0.05 -10.33
C GLY A 23 20.72 -1.34 -9.75
N VAL A 24 20.90 -1.55 -8.44
CA VAL A 24 20.35 -2.71 -7.71
C VAL A 24 18.90 -2.50 -7.26
N SER A 25 18.40 -1.25 -7.29
CA SER A 25 17.07 -0.92 -6.80
C SER A 25 16.01 -1.15 -7.86
N ILE A 26 14.91 -1.77 -7.46
CA ILE A 26 13.70 -1.96 -8.26
C ILE A 26 12.71 -0.86 -7.89
N ILE A 27 12.22 -0.12 -8.88
CA ILE A 27 11.22 0.93 -8.69
C ILE A 27 9.98 0.58 -9.53
N LYS A 28 8.84 0.52 -8.87
CA LYS A 28 7.51 0.32 -9.44
C LYS A 28 6.87 1.69 -9.63
N ASP A 29 7.19 2.31 -10.75
CA ASP A 29 6.72 3.66 -11.09
C ASP A 29 5.23 3.65 -11.45
N LEU A 30 4.39 4.23 -10.59
CA LEU A 30 2.94 4.27 -10.79
C LEU A 30 2.52 5.19 -11.94
N GLU A 31 3.36 6.13 -12.38
CA GLU A 31 3.05 6.94 -13.57
C GLU A 31 3.10 6.12 -14.86
N GLN A 32 3.83 5.01 -14.87
CA GLN A 32 4.07 4.19 -16.07
C GLN A 32 2.97 3.15 -16.33
N ILE A 33 2.02 2.96 -15.41
CA ILE A 33 0.99 1.90 -15.55
C ILE A 33 -0.26 2.33 -16.33
N GLY A 34 -0.29 3.58 -16.84
CA GLY A 34 -1.41 4.11 -17.64
C GLY A 34 -2.71 4.28 -16.84
N ARG A 35 -2.60 4.73 -15.58
CA ARG A 35 -3.73 5.03 -14.68
C ARG A 35 -3.52 6.40 -14.05
N ASP A 36 -4.62 7.05 -13.65
CA ASP A 36 -4.53 8.27 -12.86
C ASP A 36 -3.88 7.96 -11.51
N VAL A 37 -2.71 8.55 -11.26
CA VAL A 37 -1.94 8.37 -10.03
C VAL A 37 -2.74 8.81 -8.81
N LYS A 38 -3.62 9.82 -8.94
CA LYS A 38 -4.50 10.26 -7.84
C LYS A 38 -5.52 9.20 -7.42
N LYS A 39 -5.77 8.19 -8.26
CA LYS A 39 -6.68 7.08 -7.99
C LYS A 39 -5.95 5.73 -7.91
N THR A 40 -4.62 5.76 -7.83
CA THR A 40 -3.75 4.56 -7.83
C THR A 40 -2.93 4.50 -6.56
N MET A 41 -2.91 3.34 -5.91
CA MET A 41 -2.07 3.08 -4.73
C MET A 41 -1.33 1.75 -4.89
N ILE A 42 -0.29 1.56 -4.10
CA ILE A 42 0.50 0.32 -4.05
C ILE A 42 0.64 -0.16 -2.61
N ILE A 43 0.49 -1.47 -2.41
CA ILE A 43 0.77 -2.15 -1.15
C ILE A 43 2.02 -2.98 -1.37
N ASP A 44 3.06 -2.73 -0.59
CA ASP A 44 4.36 -3.36 -0.76
C ASP A 44 5.08 -3.51 0.58
N ASN A 45 5.89 -4.54 0.71
CA ASN A 45 6.70 -4.81 1.89
C ASN A 45 8.13 -4.24 1.79
N ILE A 46 8.44 -3.50 0.72
CA ILE A 46 9.70 -2.79 0.51
C ILE A 46 9.39 -1.33 0.12
N ALA A 47 9.74 -0.38 0.98
CA ALA A 47 9.39 1.03 0.78
C ALA A 47 10.04 1.64 -0.48
N GLU A 48 11.26 1.19 -0.78
CA GLU A 48 12.04 1.63 -1.94
C GLU A 48 11.34 1.31 -3.27
N ASN A 49 10.51 0.26 -3.30
CA ASN A 49 9.78 -0.13 -4.51
C ASN A 49 8.82 0.96 -4.99
N PHE A 50 8.33 1.85 -4.13
CA PHE A 50 7.41 2.93 -4.51
C PHE A 50 7.99 4.32 -4.24
N ALA A 51 9.32 4.44 -4.21
CA ALA A 51 10.03 5.68 -3.89
C ALA A 51 9.70 6.87 -4.81
N LYS A 52 9.20 6.63 -6.03
CA LYS A 52 8.75 7.72 -6.94
C LYS A 52 7.38 8.30 -6.55
N GLN A 53 6.54 7.53 -5.87
CA GLN A 53 5.23 7.97 -5.39
C GLN A 53 5.05 7.54 -3.92
N PRO A 54 5.88 8.05 -2.99
CA PRO A 54 5.90 7.59 -1.59
C PRO A 54 4.55 7.79 -0.91
N ASP A 55 3.81 8.83 -1.30
CA ASP A 55 2.52 9.12 -0.71
C ASP A 55 1.43 8.10 -1.09
N ASN A 56 1.56 7.46 -2.24
CA ASN A 56 0.64 6.46 -2.79
C ASN A 56 0.92 5.04 -2.28
N GLY A 57 1.97 4.86 -1.50
CA GLY A 57 2.37 3.57 -0.94
C GLY A 57 1.77 3.30 0.44
N ILE A 58 1.40 2.04 0.66
CA ILE A 58 1.13 1.45 1.96
C ILE A 58 2.22 0.42 2.21
N PHE A 59 3.11 0.75 3.14
CA PHE A 59 4.15 -0.16 3.59
C PHE A 59 3.55 -1.21 4.53
N ILE A 60 3.74 -2.48 4.22
CA ILE A 60 3.23 -3.58 5.05
C ILE A 60 4.36 -4.45 5.58
N LYS A 61 4.10 -5.12 6.71
CA LYS A 61 5.02 -6.09 7.30
C LYS A 61 5.29 -7.24 6.30
N THR A 62 6.53 -7.71 6.25
CA THR A 62 6.85 -8.94 5.51
C THR A 62 6.23 -10.13 6.24
N TRP A 63 5.49 -10.95 5.49
CA TRP A 63 4.91 -12.18 6.02
C TRP A 63 5.97 -13.29 6.12
N HIS A 64 6.06 -13.91 7.29
CA HIS A 64 7.07 -14.94 7.61
C HIS A 64 6.42 -16.21 8.19
N ASN A 65 5.44 -16.80 7.49
CA ASN A 65 4.70 -17.99 7.92
C ASN A 65 3.93 -17.84 9.26
N ASP A 66 3.62 -16.61 9.64
CA ASP A 66 2.82 -16.30 10.82
C ASP A 66 1.33 -16.46 10.48
N MET A 67 0.68 -17.44 11.11
CA MET A 67 -0.74 -17.74 10.90
C MET A 67 -1.67 -16.76 11.62
N GLU A 68 -1.14 -16.02 12.59
CA GLU A 68 -1.85 -14.95 13.30
C GLU A 68 -1.67 -13.59 12.61
N ASP A 69 -1.00 -13.54 11.45
CA ASP A 69 -0.80 -12.30 10.72
C ASP A 69 -2.11 -11.82 10.08
N THR A 70 -2.55 -10.64 10.50
CA THR A 70 -3.78 -9.98 10.03
C THR A 70 -3.51 -8.78 9.13
N CYS A 71 -2.27 -8.58 8.65
CA CYS A 71 -1.87 -7.32 8.02
C CYS A 71 -2.76 -6.93 6.83
N LEU A 72 -3.12 -7.89 5.97
CA LEU A 72 -3.99 -7.64 4.82
C LEU A 72 -5.46 -7.41 5.21
N THR A 73 -5.96 -8.11 6.23
CA THR A 73 -7.35 -7.93 6.70
C THR A 73 -7.53 -6.59 7.38
N ASP A 74 -6.50 -6.12 8.10
CA ASP A 74 -6.52 -4.83 8.79
C ASP A 74 -6.52 -3.64 7.82
N LEU A 75 -6.13 -3.85 6.56
CA LEU A 75 -6.22 -2.83 5.51
C LEU A 75 -7.65 -2.63 4.99
N ILE A 76 -8.54 -3.63 5.14
CA ILE A 76 -9.88 -3.60 4.53
C ILE A 76 -10.69 -2.36 4.94
N PRO A 77 -10.75 -1.95 6.24
CA PRO A 77 -11.51 -0.76 6.64
C PRO A 77 -11.00 0.52 5.98
N LEU A 78 -9.67 0.69 5.89
CA LEU A 78 -9.06 1.84 5.22
C LEU A 78 -9.42 1.87 3.73
N LEU A 79 -9.29 0.75 3.03
CA LEU A 79 -9.61 0.65 1.61
C LEU A 79 -11.09 0.91 1.32
N LYS A 80 -12.00 0.42 2.16
CA LYS A 80 -13.43 0.71 2.07
C LYS A 80 -13.72 2.20 2.25
N ARG A 81 -13.15 2.82 3.29
CA ARG A 81 -13.31 4.27 3.55
C ARG A 81 -12.85 5.12 2.37
N ILE A 82 -11.73 4.80 1.74
CA ILE A 82 -11.25 5.54 0.56
C ILE A 82 -12.30 5.57 -0.56
N VAL A 83 -13.02 4.47 -0.76
CA VAL A 83 -14.11 4.38 -1.76
C VAL A 83 -15.36 5.11 -1.28
N GLU A 84 -15.79 4.88 -0.05
CA GLU A 84 -17.00 5.46 0.55
C GLU A 84 -16.92 6.99 0.63
N ASP A 85 -15.77 7.52 1.05
CA ASP A 85 -15.48 8.95 1.16
C ASP A 85 -15.25 9.62 -0.21
N LYS A 86 -15.30 8.83 -1.31
CA LYS A 86 -15.04 9.29 -2.70
C LYS A 86 -13.76 10.11 -2.81
N VAL A 87 -12.68 9.60 -2.21
CA VAL A 87 -11.39 10.30 -2.16
C VAL A 87 -10.92 10.70 -3.56
N GLU A 88 -10.62 11.99 -3.74
CA GLU A 88 -10.15 12.52 -5.02
C GLU A 88 -8.66 12.25 -5.28
N ASP A 89 -7.87 12.18 -4.23
CA ASP A 89 -6.43 11.96 -4.28
C ASP A 89 -6.02 11.01 -3.16
N VAL A 90 -5.77 9.75 -3.53
CA VAL A 90 -5.43 8.69 -2.58
C VAL A 90 -4.10 8.94 -1.90
N GLY A 91 -3.12 9.54 -2.58
CA GLY A 91 -1.82 9.87 -1.99
C GLY A 91 -1.97 10.87 -0.84
N LYS A 92 -2.77 11.93 -1.05
CA LYS A 92 -3.08 12.90 0.02
C LYS A 92 -3.85 12.27 1.17
N ALA A 93 -4.82 11.38 0.88
CA ALA A 93 -5.60 10.72 1.92
C ALA A 93 -4.73 9.78 2.77
N LEU A 94 -3.88 8.97 2.13
CA LEU A 94 -2.94 8.08 2.82
C LEU A 94 -1.91 8.87 3.65
N ARG A 95 -1.42 10.00 3.14
CA ARG A 95 -0.54 10.89 3.92
C ARG A 95 -1.23 11.43 5.16
N LYS A 96 -2.44 11.96 5.01
CA LYS A 96 -3.24 12.45 6.13
C LYS A 96 -3.48 11.36 7.18
N TYR A 97 -3.78 10.14 6.73
CA TYR A 97 -3.97 9.00 7.61
C TYR A 97 -2.68 8.65 8.37
N ARG A 98 -1.52 8.60 7.68
CA ARG A 98 -0.20 8.43 8.33
C ARG A 98 0.07 9.50 9.38
N ASP A 99 -0.17 10.76 9.05
CA ASP A 99 0.05 11.88 9.97
C ASP A 99 -0.84 11.78 11.22
N GLN A 100 -2.09 11.34 11.05
CA GLN A 100 -3.03 11.08 12.14
C GLN A 100 -2.54 9.93 13.04
N VAL A 101 -2.11 8.81 12.45
CA VAL A 101 -1.58 7.66 13.20
C VAL A 101 -0.33 8.05 13.98
N ILE A 102 0.62 8.75 13.35
CA ILE A 102 1.85 9.23 14.02
C ILE A 102 1.48 10.12 15.20
N ARG A 103 0.55 11.08 15.01
CA ARG A 103 0.09 11.97 16.08
C ARG A 103 -0.52 11.19 17.25
N LEU A 104 -1.37 10.20 16.99
CA LEU A 104 -2.00 9.38 18.03
C LEU A 104 -0.93 8.63 18.85
N ILE A 105 0.06 8.04 18.18
CA ILE A 105 1.19 7.37 18.82
C ILE A 105 1.99 8.34 19.68
N THR A 106 2.29 9.55 19.18
CA THR A 106 3.04 10.57 19.92
C THR A 106 2.34 11.01 21.21
N VAL A 107 1.00 10.98 21.26
CA VAL A 107 0.21 11.32 22.47
C VAL A 107 -0.08 10.12 23.37
N GLY A 108 0.55 8.96 23.12
CA GLY A 108 0.43 7.76 23.95
C GLY A 108 -0.82 6.92 23.72
N ILE A 109 -1.60 7.22 22.68
CA ILE A 109 -2.75 6.40 22.28
C ILE A 109 -2.20 5.23 21.43
N GLN A 110 -2.49 3.99 21.84
CA GLN A 110 -2.20 2.83 21.01
C GLN A 110 -2.92 2.97 19.68
N ASN A 111 -2.18 2.80 18.58
CA ASN A 111 -2.73 2.86 17.24
C ASN A 111 -3.86 1.83 17.12
N PRO A 112 -5.12 2.23 16.85
CA PRO A 112 -6.22 1.28 16.65
C PRO A 112 -5.97 0.37 15.43
N ASP A 113 -5.08 0.79 14.52
CA ASP A 113 -4.70 0.08 13.30
C ASP A 113 -3.23 -0.40 13.37
N ALA A 114 -2.82 -0.94 14.53
CA ALA A 114 -1.43 -1.21 14.93
C ALA A 114 -0.57 -2.03 13.94
N ASN A 115 -1.18 -2.73 12.98
CA ASN A 115 -0.50 -3.58 12.02
C ASN A 115 -0.14 -2.89 10.69
N LEU A 116 -0.59 -1.65 10.48
CA LEU A 116 -0.46 -0.97 9.18
C LEU A 116 0.81 -0.16 8.96
N MET A 117 1.66 0.03 9.98
CA MET A 117 2.78 0.98 9.91
C MET A 117 3.96 0.63 10.85
N ARG A 118 4.33 -0.65 10.98
CA ARG A 118 5.61 -0.99 11.67
C ARG A 118 6.75 -0.78 10.68
N LYS A 119 7.69 0.11 11.04
CA LYS A 119 8.97 0.28 10.35
C LYS A 119 9.77 -1.02 10.36
#